data_AF-A0A4Y2E057-F1
#
_entry.id   AF-A0A4Y2E057-F1
#
_cell.length_a   1.000
_cell.length_b   1.000
_cell.length_c   1.000
_cell.angle_alpha   90.00
_cell.angle_beta   90.00
_cell.angle_gamma   90.00
#
_symmetry.space_group_name_H-M   'P 1'
#
loop_
_entity.id
_entity.type
_entity.pdbx_description
1 polymer ?
#
loop_
_entity_poly.entity_id
_entity_poly.type
_entity_poly.pdbx_seq_one_letter_code
_entity_poly.pdbx_strand_id
1 'polypeptide(L)'
;MYAKIEAERLLCIRLNQKKLRVDEYIHLKDAITNNSDPANHGKLVILPSTFTGCPRNMHEYAQDAITYLHHGGKPSLFITYKLQRDGRKCD
;
A
#
# COMPACT_ATOMS: atom_id res chain seq x y z
N MET A 1 1.67 22.66 -8.33
CA MET A 1 1.65 21.87 -9.59
C MET A 1 1.36 20.40 -9.33
N TYR A 2 2.10 19.73 -8.43
CA TYR A 2 1.90 18.31 -8.05
C TYR A 2 0.47 17.94 -7.61
N ALA A 3 -0.17 18.74 -6.75
CA ALA A 3 -1.51 18.45 -6.25
C ALA A 3 -2.59 18.36 -7.34
N LYS A 4 -2.46 19.11 -8.45
CA LYS A 4 -3.41 19.05 -9.57
C LYS A 4 -3.28 17.74 -10.35
N ILE A 5 -2.05 17.34 -10.65
CA ILE A 5 -1.74 16.10 -11.36
C ILE A 5 -2.21 14.90 -10.54
N GLU A 6 -1.98 14.92 -9.23
CA GLU A 6 -2.39 13.83 -8.36
C GLU A 6 -3.92 13.76 -8.17
N ALA A 7 -4.60 14.90 -8.16
CA ALA A 7 -6.07 14.96 -8.16
C ALA A 7 -6.66 14.36 -9.44
N GLU A 8 -6.09 14.65 -10.62
CA GLU A 8 -6.50 14.06 -11.89
C GLU A 8 -6.25 12.55 -11.93
N ARG A 9 -5.12 12.08 -11.39
CA ARG A 9 -4.82 10.65 -11.23
C ARG A 9 -5.83 9.94 -10.34
N LEU A 10 -6.16 10.52 -9.19
CA LEU A 10 -7.16 9.98 -8.28
C LEU A 10 -8.56 9.95 -8.92
N LEU A 11 -8.92 10.97 -9.70
CA LEU A 11 -10.16 10.99 -10.47
C LEU A 11 -10.18 9.87 -11.52
N CYS A 12 -9.07 9.69 -12.24
CA CYS A 12 -8.91 8.60 -13.20
C CYS A 12 -9.08 7.23 -12.54
N ILE A 13 -8.47 7.01 -11.37
CA ILE A 13 -8.62 5.77 -10.59
C ILE A 13 -10.08 5.57 -10.16
N ARG A 14 -10.76 6.63 -9.70
CA ARG A 14 -12.17 6.58 -9.26
C ARG A 14 -13.15 6.26 -10.40
N LEU A 15 -12.87 6.71 -11.62
CA LEU A 15 -13.71 6.48 -12.80
C LEU A 15 -13.40 5.15 -13.48
N ASN A 16 -12.14 4.70 -13.47
CA ASN A 16 -11.69 3.49 -14.18
C ASN A 16 -11.60 2.23 -13.31
N GLN A 17 -12.28 2.18 -12.15
CA GLN A 17 -12.26 1.02 -11.24
C GLN A 17 -12.53 -0.33 -11.95
N LYS A 18 -13.46 -0.38 -12.92
CA LYS A 18 -13.72 -1.60 -13.71
C LYS A 18 -12.52 -2.06 -14.53
N LYS A 19 -11.76 -1.12 -15.12
CA LYS A 19 -10.54 -1.42 -15.90
C LYS A 19 -9.38 -1.87 -14.99
N LEU A 20 -9.39 -1.43 -13.74
CA LEU A 20 -8.44 -1.86 -12.70
C LEU A 20 -8.80 -3.22 -12.09
N ARG A 21 -9.75 -3.96 -12.70
CA ARG A 21 -10.21 -5.29 -12.27
C ARG A 21 -10.62 -5.34 -10.80
N VAL A 22 -11.24 -4.26 -10.33
CA VAL A 22 -11.71 -4.11 -8.93
C VAL A 22 -12.66 -5.25 -8.52
N ASP A 23 -13.32 -5.87 -9.48
CA ASP A 23 -14.20 -7.03 -9.30
C ASP A 23 -13.45 -8.31 -8.88
N GLU A 24 -12.16 -8.46 -9.16
CA GLU A 24 -11.37 -9.60 -8.65
C GLU A 24 -11.06 -9.47 -7.15
N TYR A 25 -11.25 -8.27 -6.60
CA TYR A 25 -11.02 -7.95 -5.20
C TYR A 25 -12.33 -7.93 -4.37
N ILE A 26 -13.40 -8.57 -4.86
CA ILE A 26 -14.68 -8.70 -4.14
C ILE A 26 -14.47 -9.30 -2.74
N HIS A 27 -13.63 -10.32 -2.60
CA HIS A 27 -13.32 -10.93 -1.30
C HIS A 27 -12.70 -9.92 -0.30
N LEU A 28 -11.91 -8.95 -0.78
CA LEU A 28 -11.34 -7.89 0.05
C LEU A 28 -12.43 -6.87 0.45
N LYS A 29 -13.32 -6.53 -0.48
CA LYS A 29 -14.46 -5.66 -0.21
C LYS A 29 -15.39 -6.30 0.83
N ASP A 30 -15.61 -7.61 0.75
CA ASP A 30 -16.45 -8.36 1.67
C ASP A 30 -15.81 -8.45 3.06
N ALA A 31 -14.49 -8.68 3.14
CA ALA A 31 -13.74 -8.67 4.41
C ALA A 31 -13.80 -7.30 5.13
N ILE A 32 -13.76 -6.20 4.38
CA ILE A 32 -13.92 -4.85 4.93
C ILE A 32 -15.36 -4.60 5.37
N THR A 33 -16.34 -5.02 4.55
CA THR A 33 -17.77 -4.80 4.82
C THR A 33 -18.25 -5.58 6.05
N ASN A 34 -17.66 -6.74 6.34
CA ASN A 34 -17.97 -7.53 7.54
C ASN A 34 -17.53 -6.87 8.87
N ASN A 35 -16.71 -5.82 8.83
CA ASN A 35 -16.13 -5.20 10.03
C ASN A 35 -16.61 -3.75 10.27
N SER A 36 -17.56 -3.23 9.47
CA SER A 36 -18.04 -1.86 9.60
C SER A 36 -19.47 -1.64 9.08
N ASP A 37 -20.18 -0.70 9.71
CA ASP A 37 -21.59 -0.39 9.44
C ASP A 37 -21.84 0.02 7.98
N PRO A 38 -22.74 -0.65 7.24
CA PRO A 38 -22.98 -0.41 5.81
C PRO A 38 -23.55 1.00 5.51
N ALA A 39 -24.08 1.70 6.52
CA ALA A 39 -24.61 3.06 6.39
C ALA A 39 -23.52 4.15 6.32
N ASN A 40 -22.29 3.86 6.78
CA ASN A 40 -21.17 4.81 6.79
C ASN A 40 -20.23 4.65 5.58
N HIS A 41 -20.51 3.71 4.68
CA HIS A 41 -19.65 3.45 3.55
C HIS A 41 -19.93 4.48 2.44
N GLY A 42 -19.14 5.55 2.43
CA GLY A 42 -18.92 6.31 1.20
C GLY A 42 -18.46 5.38 0.06
N LYS A 43 -18.50 5.86 -1.19
CA LYS A 43 -18.07 5.06 -2.36
C LYS A 43 -16.66 4.49 -2.13
N LEU A 44 -16.56 3.18 -1.88
CA LEU A 44 -15.30 2.48 -1.68
C LEU A 44 -14.52 2.48 -3.00
N VAL A 45 -13.42 3.22 -3.05
CA VAL A 45 -12.51 3.27 -4.20
C VAL A 45 -11.26 2.50 -3.85
N ILE A 46 -11.00 1.45 -4.62
CA ILE A 46 -9.86 0.58 -4.47
C ILE A 46 -8.67 1.24 -5.19
N LEU A 47 -7.73 1.80 -4.42
CA LEU A 47 -6.48 2.43 -4.92
C LEU A 47 -5.40 1.40 -5.34
N PRO A 48 -4.95 1.36 -6.60
CA PRO A 48 -3.95 0.39 -7.07
C PRO A 48 -2.64 0.47 -6.28
N SER A 49 -1.86 -0.61 -6.29
CA SER A 49 -0.57 -0.67 -5.58
C SER A 49 0.47 0.31 -6.12
N THR A 50 0.30 0.77 -7.37
CA THR A 50 1.12 1.83 -7.98
C THR A 50 1.03 3.19 -7.27
N PHE A 51 0.07 3.38 -6.35
CA PHE A 51 -0.03 4.60 -5.55
C PHE A 51 0.90 4.53 -4.34
N THR A 52 1.95 5.34 -4.34
CA THR A 52 2.96 5.36 -3.26
C THR A 52 2.33 5.74 -1.91
N GLY A 53 2.60 4.95 -0.88
CA GLY A 53 2.08 5.18 0.47
C GLY A 53 0.68 4.60 0.72
N CYS A 54 0.03 3.99 -0.27
CA CYS A 54 -1.16 3.17 -0.02
C CYS A 54 -0.80 1.91 0.81
N PRO A 55 -1.75 1.39 1.61
CA PRO A 55 -1.57 0.12 2.33
C PRO A 55 -1.12 -1.03 1.41
N ARG A 56 -1.61 -1.05 0.16
CA ARG A 56 -1.22 -2.04 -0.83
C ARG A 56 0.19 -1.89 -1.36
N ASN A 57 0.62 -0.67 -1.63
CA ASN A 57 1.99 -0.40 -2.03
C ASN A 57 2.96 -0.93 -0.95
N MET A 58 2.65 -0.68 0.33
CA MET A 58 3.45 -1.22 1.44
C MET A 58 3.40 -2.75 1.53
N HIS A 59 2.24 -3.35 1.27
CA HIS A 59 2.08 -4.81 1.28
C HIS A 59 2.90 -5.49 0.17
N GLU A 60 2.89 -4.94 -1.04
CA GLU A 60 3.70 -5.43 -2.17
C GLU A 60 5.19 -5.37 -1.83
N TYR A 61 5.67 -4.24 -1.30
CA TYR A 61 7.07 -4.16 -0.84
C TYR A 61 7.42 -5.18 0.24
N ALA A 62 6.49 -5.48 1.15
CA ALA A 62 6.72 -6.50 2.17
C ALA A 62 6.78 -7.91 1.57
N GLN A 63 5.90 -8.23 0.63
CA GLN A 63 5.91 -9.51 -0.09
C GLN A 63 7.16 -9.66 -0.94
N ASP A 64 7.59 -8.61 -1.63
CA ASP A 64 8.83 -8.60 -2.40
C ASP A 64 10.03 -8.85 -1.48
N ALA A 65 10.12 -8.16 -0.35
CA ALA A 65 11.19 -8.38 0.62
C ALA A 65 11.22 -9.83 1.12
N ILE A 66 10.06 -10.42 1.41
CA ILE A 66 9.95 -11.84 1.79
C ILE A 66 10.40 -12.76 0.64
N THR A 67 10.04 -12.43 -0.59
CA THR A 67 10.41 -13.18 -1.80
C THR A 67 11.92 -13.15 -2.01
N TYR A 68 12.55 -11.98 -1.87
CA TYR A 68 14.01 -11.85 -1.89
C TYR A 68 14.69 -12.66 -0.80
N LEU A 69 14.16 -12.67 0.44
CA LEU A 69 14.70 -13.48 1.53
C LEU A 69 14.51 -14.98 1.29
N HIS A 70 13.42 -15.38 0.64
CA HIS A 70 13.14 -16.77 0.32
C HIS A 70 14.11 -17.29 -0.75
N HIS A 71 14.34 -16.52 -1.82
CA HIS A 71 15.28 -16.89 -2.89
C HIS A 71 16.74 -16.71 -2.49
N GLY A 72 17.05 -15.66 -1.73
CA GLY A 72 18.41 -15.30 -1.31
C GLY A 72 18.95 -16.10 -0.12
N GLY A 73 18.13 -16.98 0.47
CA GLY A 73 18.50 -17.71 1.68
C GLY A 73 18.53 -16.82 2.92
N LYS A 74 18.77 -17.44 4.08
CA LYS A 74 18.74 -16.73 5.38
C LYS A 74 19.90 -15.71 5.44
N PRO A 75 19.63 -14.41 5.57
CA PRO A 75 20.70 -13.42 5.71
C PRO A 75 21.48 -13.70 6.99
N SER A 76 22.81 -13.73 6.86
CA SER A 76 23.75 -13.93 7.97
C SER A 76 24.02 -12.65 8.75
N LEU A 77 23.69 -11.48 8.19
CA LEU A 77 23.97 -10.17 8.77
C LEU A 77 22.77 -9.24 8.59
N PHE A 78 22.23 -8.74 9.70
CA PHE A 78 21.24 -7.66 9.72
C PHE A 78 21.86 -6.42 10.38
N ILE A 79 22.00 -5.34 9.62
CA ILE A 79 22.50 -4.06 10.15
C ILE A 79 21.30 -3.13 10.35
N THR A 80 21.02 -2.79 11.60
CA THR A 80 20.03 -1.76 11.96
C THR A 80 20.78 -0.55 12.50
N TYR A 81 20.74 0.58 11.80
CA TYR A 81 21.26 1.84 12.30
C TYR A 81 20.10 2.72 12.77
N LYS A 82 20.20 3.25 14.00
CA LYS A 82 19.23 4.20 14.54
C LYS A 82 19.78 5.60 14.30
N LEU A 83 19.06 6.39 13.50
CA LEU A 83 19.39 7.81 13.35
C LEU A 83 18.68 8.59 14.46
N GLN A 84 19.42 8.98 15.49
CA GLN A 84 18.95 9.95 16.50
C GLN A 84 18.82 11.31 15.81
N ARG A 85 17.69 12.02 16.00
CA ARG A 85 17.44 13.34 15.38
C ARG A 85 18.47 14.42 15.75
N ASP A 86 19.27 14.19 16.79
CA ASP A 86 20.27 15.13 17.30
C ASP A 86 21.67 14.96 16.67
N GLY A 87 21.82 14.13 15.65
CA GLY A 87 23.10 13.98 14.92
C GLY A 87 24.26 13.40 15.75
N ARG A 88 24.01 12.97 16.99
CA ARG A 88 24.99 12.27 17.82
C ARG A 88 24.84 10.76 17.64
N LYS A 89 25.95 10.11 17.29
CA LYS A 89 26.04 8.65 17.27
C LYS A 89 25.79 8.15 18.69
N CYS A 90 24.95 7.14 18.84
CA CYS A 90 24.92 6.34 20.06
C CYS A 90 26.17 5.45 20.01
N ASP A 91 27.05 5.60 21.01
CA ASP A 91 28.24 4.77 21.18
C ASP A 91 27.90 3.28 21.31
#